data_AF-A0A7G2LT14-F1
#
_entry.id   AF-A0A7G2LT14-F1
#
_cell.length_a   1.000
_cell.length_b   1.000
_cell.length_c   1.000
_cell.angle_alpha   90.00
_cell.angle_beta   90.00
_cell.angle_gamma   90.00
#
_symmetry.space_group_name_H-M   'P 1'
#
loop_
_entity.id
_entity.type
_entity.pdbx_description
1 polymer ?
#
loop_
_entity_poly.entity_id
_entity_poly.type
_entity_poly.pdbx_seq_one_letter_code
_entity_poly.pdbx_strand_id
1 'polypeptide(L)'
;ALLAGEPLICDGIELPLKHRKKRLDLEARGLIKGAQVVYLGEGRKPGFSRLHVIGAEDPQVSAASIVKIEKPDEEEPFIPFAARMGATFLHGAAVTIHKAQGSQWENVQVFAPDLYAAARMGRSEAGQPLWKRLAYVAITRAQERLIWVVRNRLSKPSGPLRVDDLRAAPAAALTLEATEDGAA
;
A
#
# COMPACT_ATOMS: atom_id res chain seq x y z
N ALA A 1 6.16 0.75 17.84
CA ALA A 1 4.85 1.31 17.44
C ALA A 1 5.04 1.99 16.08
N LEU A 2 4.02 2.00 15.21
CA LEU A 2 4.11 2.67 13.91
C LEU A 2 4.26 4.19 14.10
N LEU A 3 5.08 4.82 13.27
CA LEU A 3 5.25 6.27 13.24
C LEU A 3 4.43 6.88 12.12
N ALA A 4 3.88 8.07 12.37
CA ALA A 4 3.20 8.82 11.32
C ALA A 4 4.17 9.09 10.15
N GLY A 5 3.68 8.92 8.92
CA GLY A 5 4.47 9.01 7.70
C GLY A 5 5.03 7.66 7.23
N GLU A 6 4.88 6.58 8.00
CA GLU A 6 5.34 5.27 7.56
C GLU A 6 4.53 4.74 6.37
N PRO A 7 5.21 4.26 5.30
CA PRO A 7 4.56 3.64 4.16
C PRO A 7 4.09 2.24 4.51
N LEU A 8 2.87 1.92 4.09
CA LEU A 8 2.27 0.61 4.21
C LEU A 8 1.69 0.19 2.85
N ILE A 9 1.59 -1.12 2.64
CA ILE A 9 0.93 -1.69 1.45
C ILE A 9 -0.24 -2.56 1.90
N CYS A 10 -1.42 -2.33 1.33
CA CYS A 10 -2.61 -3.12 1.63
C CYS A 10 -2.45 -4.56 1.09
N ASP A 11 -2.53 -5.57 1.96
CA ASP A 11 -2.49 -7.01 1.60
C ASP A 11 -3.89 -7.58 1.38
N GLY A 12 -4.93 -6.78 1.63
CA GLY A 12 -6.33 -7.14 1.41
C GLY A 12 -7.24 -6.77 2.58
N ILE A 13 -8.52 -7.12 2.45
CA ILE A 13 -9.54 -6.82 3.45
C ILE A 13 -10.08 -8.13 4.05
N GLU A 14 -9.80 -8.32 5.32
CA GLU A 14 -10.24 -9.47 6.12
C GLU A 14 -11.56 -9.10 6.84
N LEU A 15 -12.66 -9.11 6.08
CA LEU A 15 -14.02 -8.88 6.59
C LEU A 15 -14.94 -10.09 6.34
N PRO A 16 -15.71 -10.55 7.36
CA PRO A 16 -16.73 -11.58 7.17
C PRO A 16 -17.79 -11.22 6.11
N LEU A 17 -18.41 -12.22 5.47
CA LEU A 17 -19.42 -12.03 4.41
C LEU A 17 -20.59 -11.11 4.82
N LYS A 18 -21.00 -11.15 6.10
CA LYS A 18 -22.01 -10.25 6.67
C LYS A 18 -21.65 -8.75 6.57
N HIS A 19 -20.38 -8.43 6.34
CA HIS A 19 -19.87 -7.07 6.17
C HIS A 19 -19.44 -6.78 4.73
N ARG A 20 -19.95 -7.52 3.73
CA ARG A 20 -19.65 -7.31 2.30
C ARG A 20 -19.84 -5.86 1.84
N LYS A 21 -20.89 -5.17 2.29
CA LYS A 21 -21.11 -3.75 1.96
C LYS A 21 -19.96 -2.85 2.45
N LYS A 22 -19.42 -3.12 3.65
CA LYS A 22 -18.28 -2.38 4.19
C LYS A 22 -16.99 -2.68 3.42
N ARG A 23 -16.80 -3.93 3.00
CA ARG A 23 -15.67 -4.30 2.14
C ARG A 23 -15.70 -3.52 0.82
N LEU A 24 -16.85 -3.49 0.16
CA LEU A 24 -17.02 -2.76 -1.10
C LEU A 24 -16.80 -1.24 -0.92
N ASP A 25 -17.25 -0.65 0.18
CA ASP A 25 -16.99 0.76 0.50
C ASP A 25 -15.49 1.04 0.68
N LEU A 26 -14.76 0.16 1.38
CA LEU A 26 -13.30 0.31 1.54
C LEU A 26 -12.55 0.11 0.21
N GLU A 27 -12.94 -0.86 -0.61
CA GLU A 27 -12.37 -1.08 -1.95
C GLU A 27 -12.64 0.14 -2.87
N ALA A 28 -13.85 0.71 -2.82
CA ALA A 28 -14.21 1.91 -3.58
C ALA A 28 -13.40 3.15 -3.16
N ARG A 29 -12.97 3.22 -1.89
CA ARG A 29 -12.03 4.25 -1.39
C ARG A 29 -10.57 3.96 -1.70
N GLY A 30 -10.29 2.95 -2.54
CA GLY A 30 -8.95 2.61 -2.99
C GLY A 30 -8.18 1.65 -2.07
N LEU A 31 -8.78 1.11 -0.99
CA LEU A 31 -8.14 0.09 -0.16
C LEU A 31 -8.21 -1.30 -0.80
N ILE A 32 -7.63 -1.43 -1.99
CA ILE A 32 -7.49 -2.68 -2.71
C ILE A 32 -6.11 -3.31 -2.44
N LYS A 33 -5.94 -4.58 -2.82
CA LYS A 33 -4.64 -5.24 -2.69
C LYS A 33 -3.57 -4.50 -3.49
N GLY A 34 -2.45 -4.21 -2.84
CA GLY A 34 -1.34 -3.44 -3.39
C GLY A 34 -1.50 -1.92 -3.28
N ALA A 35 -2.61 -1.41 -2.74
CA ALA A 35 -2.76 0.01 -2.49
C ALA A 35 -1.64 0.51 -1.57
N GLN A 36 -0.95 1.55 -2.01
CA GLN A 36 0.06 2.23 -1.20
C GLN A 36 -0.64 3.23 -0.30
N VAL A 37 -0.36 3.14 1.00
CA VAL A 37 -0.94 4.05 1.97
C VAL A 37 0.13 4.59 2.91
N VAL A 38 -0.06 5.81 3.39
CA VAL A 38 0.77 6.41 4.44
C VAL A 38 0.00 6.42 5.74
N TYR A 39 0.61 5.91 6.80
CA TYR A 39 0.03 5.94 8.14
C TYR A 39 0.02 7.37 8.70
N LEU A 40 -1.13 7.90 9.08
CA LEU A 40 -1.28 9.26 9.61
C LEU A 40 -1.43 9.31 11.14
N GLY A 41 -1.50 8.14 11.77
CA GLY A 41 -1.72 8.00 13.21
C GLY A 41 -3.00 7.23 13.54
N GLU A 42 -3.29 7.14 14.83
CA GLU A 42 -4.45 6.43 15.35
C GLU A 42 -5.76 7.09 14.90
N GLY A 43 -6.76 6.23 14.69
CA GLY A 43 -8.13 6.62 14.40
C GLY A 43 -8.92 7.00 15.66
N ARG A 44 -10.13 7.51 15.47
CA ARG A 44 -11.03 7.89 16.58
C ARG A 44 -11.50 6.71 17.43
N LYS A 45 -11.45 5.49 16.88
CA LYS A 45 -11.88 4.26 17.55
C LYS A 45 -10.66 3.36 17.79
N PRO A 46 -10.60 2.65 18.93
CA PRO A 46 -9.54 1.67 19.16
C PRO A 46 -9.43 0.66 18.00
N GLY A 47 -8.20 0.40 17.53
CA GLY A 47 -7.91 -0.49 16.41
C GLY A 47 -8.15 0.11 15.01
N PHE A 48 -8.57 1.37 14.91
CA PHE A 48 -8.63 2.08 13.63
C PHE A 48 -7.34 2.88 13.40
N SER A 49 -6.94 2.97 12.15
CA SER A 49 -5.85 3.82 11.68
C SER A 49 -6.38 4.88 10.72
N ARG A 50 -5.82 6.09 10.79
CA ARG A 50 -5.97 7.10 9.75
C ARG A 50 -4.89 6.87 8.71
N LEU A 51 -5.30 6.80 7.45
CA LEU A 51 -4.47 6.43 6.32
C LEU A 51 -4.65 7.46 5.21
N HIS A 52 -3.56 7.81 4.55
CA HIS A 52 -3.60 8.51 3.28
C HIS A 52 -3.40 7.48 2.16
N VAL A 53 -4.41 7.25 1.32
CA VAL A 53 -4.35 6.33 0.19
C VAL A 53 -3.80 7.07 -1.03
N ILE A 54 -2.64 6.64 -1.52
CA ILE A 54 -1.98 7.27 -2.66
C ILE A 54 -2.81 7.04 -3.92
N GLY A 55 -3.14 8.12 -4.62
CA GLY A 55 -3.87 8.09 -5.89
C GLY A 55 -5.40 7.90 -5.76
N ALA A 56 -5.95 7.89 -4.55
CA ALA A 56 -7.40 7.90 -4.35
C ALA A 56 -7.98 9.33 -4.44
N GLU A 57 -9.21 9.45 -4.94
CA GLU A 57 -9.93 10.73 -5.08
C GLU A 57 -10.17 11.40 -3.72
N ASP A 58 -10.65 10.63 -2.73
CA ASP A 58 -10.64 11.01 -1.33
C ASP A 58 -9.57 10.18 -0.60
N PRO A 59 -8.34 10.73 -0.46
CA PRO A 59 -7.21 9.95 0.04
C PRO A 59 -7.30 9.68 1.54
N GLN A 60 -8.15 10.39 2.29
CA GLN A 60 -8.19 10.31 3.76
C GLN A 60 -9.16 9.21 4.21
N VAL A 61 -8.63 8.03 4.51
CA VAL A 61 -9.43 6.87 4.92
C VAL A 61 -9.17 6.51 6.38
N SER A 62 -10.25 6.27 7.12
CA SER A 62 -10.19 5.69 8.47
C SER A 62 -10.72 4.26 8.42
N ALA A 63 -9.85 3.29 8.68
CA ALA A 63 -10.19 1.87 8.60
C ALA A 63 -9.74 1.12 9.84
N ALA A 64 -10.52 0.11 10.23
CA ALA A 64 -10.04 -0.91 11.16
C ALA A 64 -8.83 -1.59 10.49
N SER A 65 -7.68 -1.56 11.17
CA SER A 65 -6.41 -1.94 10.57
C SER A 65 -5.79 -3.11 11.32
N ILE A 66 -5.28 -4.07 10.56
CA ILE A 66 -4.39 -5.13 11.03
C ILE A 66 -3.04 -4.86 10.37
N VAL A 67 -2.15 -4.17 11.07
CA VAL A 67 -0.81 -3.90 10.51
C VAL A 67 0.11 -5.04 10.91
N LYS A 68 0.75 -5.68 9.93
CA LYS A 68 1.71 -6.76 10.12
C LYS A 68 3.10 -6.19 9.92
N ILE A 69 3.91 -6.19 10.99
CA ILE A 69 5.31 -5.77 10.95
C ILE A 69 6.19 -7.02 10.99
N GLU A 70 6.89 -7.31 9.90
CA GLU A 70 7.90 -8.37 9.87
C GLU A 70 9.16 -7.88 10.60
N LYS A 71 9.69 -8.68 11.54
CA LYS A 71 11.00 -8.42 12.16
C LYS A 71 12.02 -9.46 11.68
N PRO A 72 13.30 -9.08 11.48
CA PRO A 72 14.31 -9.98 10.93
C PRO A 72 14.48 -11.32 11.67
N ASP A 73 14.22 -11.35 12.98
CA ASP A 73 14.48 -12.51 13.86
C ASP A 73 13.20 -13.15 14.44
N GLU A 74 12.01 -12.77 13.95
CA GLU A 74 10.73 -13.33 14.39
C GLU A 74 9.98 -13.96 13.20
N GLU A 75 9.62 -15.25 13.30
CA GLU A 75 8.82 -15.94 12.27
C GLU A 75 7.38 -15.40 12.18
N GLU A 76 6.82 -14.95 13.29
CA GLU A 76 5.47 -14.37 13.33
C GLU A 76 5.53 -12.83 13.29
N PRO A 77 4.72 -12.18 12.43
CA PRO A 77 4.73 -10.73 12.33
C PRO A 77 4.16 -10.08 13.61
N PHE A 78 4.82 -9.02 14.08
CA PHE A 78 4.32 -8.21 15.17
C PHE A 78 3.10 -7.40 14.72
N ILE A 79 2.01 -7.46 15.50
CA ILE A 79 0.74 -6.76 15.21
C ILE A 79 0.56 -5.60 16.20
N PRO A 80 0.99 -4.36 15.88
CA PRO A 80 0.83 -3.20 16.76
C PRO A 80 -0.63 -2.77 16.94
N PHE A 81 -1.48 -3.01 15.93
CA PHE A 81 -2.91 -2.68 15.95
C PHE A 81 -3.69 -3.89 15.46
N ALA A 82 -4.47 -4.50 16.35
CA ALA A 82 -5.28 -5.68 16.06
C ALA A 82 -6.77 -5.35 16.23
N ALA A 83 -7.37 -4.72 15.22
CA ALA A 83 -8.81 -4.89 15.09
C ALA A 83 -9.11 -6.37 14.81
N ARG A 84 -10.15 -6.94 15.44
CA ARG A 84 -10.56 -8.35 15.22
C ARG A 84 -10.92 -8.66 13.75
N MET A 85 -11.13 -7.62 12.94
CA MET A 85 -11.45 -7.66 11.51
C MET A 85 -11.15 -6.30 10.89
N GLY A 86 -10.70 -6.24 9.63
CA GLY A 86 -10.30 -4.97 9.02
C GLY A 86 -9.49 -5.11 7.74
N ALA A 87 -8.89 -3.99 7.30
CA ALA A 87 -7.91 -3.97 6.23
C ALA A 87 -6.54 -4.39 6.79
N THR A 88 -5.87 -5.30 6.08
CA THR A 88 -4.56 -5.83 6.45
C THR A 88 -3.48 -5.06 5.70
N PHE A 89 -2.44 -4.64 6.42
CA PHE A 89 -1.34 -3.86 5.87
C PHE A 89 -0.01 -4.53 6.16
N LEU A 90 0.87 -4.56 5.16
CA LEU A 90 2.29 -4.89 5.31
C LEU A 90 3.05 -3.59 5.56
N HIS A 91 3.91 -3.61 6.57
CA HIS A 91 4.78 -2.47 6.84
C HIS A 91 5.94 -2.41 5.85
N GLY A 92 6.16 -1.23 5.25
CA GLY A 92 7.29 -0.96 4.36
C GLY A 92 6.89 -0.41 2.99
N ALA A 93 7.89 0.16 2.30
CA ALA A 93 7.76 0.67 0.94
C ALA A 93 7.98 -0.42 -0.14
N ALA A 94 8.17 -1.68 0.27
CA ALA A 94 8.45 -2.79 -0.61
C ALA A 94 7.67 -4.03 -0.15
N VAL A 95 7.32 -4.89 -1.10
CA VAL A 95 6.68 -6.16 -0.85
C VAL A 95 7.42 -7.27 -1.57
N THR A 96 7.33 -8.47 -1.01
CA THR A 96 7.76 -9.67 -1.71
C THR A 96 6.89 -9.94 -2.93
N ILE A 97 7.47 -10.61 -3.94
CA ILE A 97 6.80 -10.87 -5.23
C ILE A 97 5.46 -11.60 -5.05
N HIS A 98 5.36 -12.54 -4.10
CA HIS A 98 4.13 -13.28 -3.86
C HIS A 98 3.02 -12.40 -3.23
N LYS A 99 3.39 -11.43 -2.39
CA LYS A 99 2.44 -10.45 -1.83
C LYS A 99 1.94 -9.46 -2.86
N ALA A 100 2.74 -9.16 -3.88
CA ALA A 100 2.36 -8.34 -5.02
C ALA A 100 1.38 -9.01 -6.01
N GLN A 101 1.04 -10.29 -5.82
CA GLN A 101 0.15 -10.99 -6.75
C GLN A 101 -1.26 -10.40 -6.75
N GLY A 102 -1.79 -10.08 -7.92
CA GLY A 102 -3.13 -9.52 -8.09
C GLY A 102 -3.24 -8.00 -7.96
N SER A 103 -2.11 -7.29 -7.81
CA SER A 103 -2.05 -5.81 -7.87
C SER A 103 -1.31 -5.32 -9.11
N GLN A 104 -1.54 -4.09 -9.55
CA GLN A 104 -0.76 -3.44 -10.61
C GLN A 104 -0.41 -2.02 -10.20
N TRP A 105 0.74 -1.54 -10.64
CA TRP A 105 1.24 -0.19 -10.37
C TRP A 105 1.82 0.43 -11.63
N GLU A 106 1.69 1.75 -11.77
CA GLU A 106 2.25 2.52 -12.88
C GLU A 106 3.75 2.25 -13.05
N ASN A 107 4.50 2.38 -11.96
CA ASN A 107 5.95 2.21 -11.90
C ASN A 107 6.32 1.10 -10.90
N VAL A 108 7.12 0.10 -11.30
CA VAL A 108 7.58 -0.99 -10.42
C VAL A 108 9.09 -1.12 -10.45
N GLN A 109 9.71 -1.22 -9.27
CA GLN A 109 11.12 -1.56 -9.12
C GLN A 109 11.27 -3.04 -8.79
N VAL A 110 12.03 -3.77 -9.59
CA VAL A 110 12.35 -5.18 -9.35
C VAL A 110 13.82 -5.32 -9.01
N PHE A 111 14.12 -5.86 -7.83
CA PHE A 111 15.48 -6.14 -7.38
C PHE A 111 15.97 -7.44 -8.02
N ALA A 112 16.75 -7.30 -9.10
CA ALA A 112 17.30 -8.42 -9.86
C ALA A 112 18.15 -9.39 -9.03
N PRO A 113 18.93 -8.93 -8.01
CA PRO A 113 19.68 -9.85 -7.16
C PRO A 113 18.82 -10.88 -6.41
N ASP A 114 17.56 -10.55 -6.09
CA ASP A 114 16.65 -11.48 -5.43
C ASP A 114 16.24 -12.62 -6.38
N LEU A 115 15.99 -12.29 -7.65
CA LEU A 115 15.73 -13.28 -8.70
C LEU A 115 16.98 -14.09 -9.04
N TYR A 116 18.17 -13.48 -9.00
CA TYR A 116 19.44 -14.18 -9.14
C TYR A 116 19.63 -15.20 -8.01
N ALA A 117 19.40 -14.81 -6.76
CA ALA A 117 19.44 -15.72 -5.62
C ALA A 117 18.45 -16.89 -5.80
N ALA A 118 17.21 -16.60 -6.18
CA ALA A 118 16.20 -17.63 -6.47
C ALA A 118 16.63 -18.59 -7.60
N ALA A 119 17.30 -18.08 -8.64
CA ALA A 119 17.83 -18.89 -9.73
C ALA A 119 18.97 -19.81 -9.25
N ARG A 120 19.85 -19.29 -8.39
CA ARG A 120 20.96 -20.04 -7.78
C ARG A 120 20.49 -21.14 -6.83
N MET A 121 19.32 -21.00 -6.21
CA MET A 121 18.73 -22.04 -5.37
C MET A 121 18.28 -23.28 -6.17
N GLY A 122 18.15 -23.19 -7.51
CA GLY A 122 17.82 -24.33 -8.37
C GLY A 122 16.42 -24.93 -8.15
N ARG A 123 15.54 -24.26 -7.38
CA ARG A 123 14.18 -24.75 -7.10
C ARG A 123 13.32 -24.77 -8.35
N SER A 124 12.47 -25.77 -8.48
CA SER A 124 11.51 -25.93 -9.57
C SER A 124 10.12 -26.25 -9.03
N GLU A 125 9.09 -25.73 -9.71
CA GLU A 125 7.68 -25.96 -9.40
C GLU A 125 6.93 -26.27 -10.69
N ALA A 126 6.15 -27.36 -10.70
CA ALA A 126 5.39 -27.80 -11.87
C ALA A 126 6.24 -27.87 -13.16
N GLY A 127 7.48 -28.38 -13.06
CA GLY A 127 8.38 -28.55 -14.19
C GLY A 127 9.07 -27.27 -14.69
N GLN A 128 8.87 -26.12 -14.02
CA GLN A 128 9.54 -24.86 -14.39
C GLN A 128 10.42 -24.34 -13.25
N PRO A 129 11.60 -23.75 -13.54
CA PRO A 129 12.40 -23.08 -12.53
C PRO A 129 11.61 -21.98 -11.82
N LEU A 130 11.62 -21.99 -10.48
CA LEU A 130 10.84 -21.07 -9.64
C LEU A 130 11.13 -19.60 -9.98
N TRP A 131 12.38 -19.25 -10.23
CA TRP A 131 12.79 -17.89 -10.55
C TRP A 131 12.10 -17.34 -11.80
N LYS A 132 11.75 -18.20 -12.79
CA LYS A 132 11.02 -17.77 -13.99
C LYS A 132 9.61 -17.33 -13.63
N ARG A 133 8.94 -18.06 -12.75
CA ARG A 133 7.60 -17.72 -12.24
C ARG A 133 7.66 -16.41 -11.44
N LEU A 134 8.66 -16.27 -10.56
CA LEU A 134 8.87 -15.04 -9.78
C LEU A 134 9.11 -13.83 -10.70
N ALA A 135 9.98 -13.97 -11.71
CA ALA A 135 10.23 -12.93 -12.70
C ALA A 135 8.95 -12.56 -13.46
N TYR A 136 8.20 -13.54 -13.95
CA TYR A 136 6.93 -13.32 -14.64
C TYR A 136 5.92 -12.56 -13.79
N VAL A 137 5.74 -12.97 -12.52
CA VAL A 137 4.84 -12.27 -11.61
C VAL A 137 5.32 -10.83 -11.38
N ALA A 138 6.61 -10.62 -11.11
CA ALA A 138 7.18 -9.31 -10.81
C ALA A 138 7.05 -8.33 -11.99
N ILE A 139 7.43 -8.73 -13.21
CA ILE A 139 7.41 -7.82 -14.38
C ILE A 139 5.98 -7.44 -14.76
N THR A 140 5.01 -8.34 -14.59
CA THR A 140 3.60 -8.09 -14.95
C THR A 140 2.86 -7.22 -13.92
N ARG A 141 3.52 -6.81 -12.83
CA ARG A 141 2.94 -5.83 -11.90
C ARG A 141 3.11 -4.40 -12.40
N ALA A 142 4.07 -4.16 -13.30
CA ALA A 142 4.27 -2.84 -13.92
C ALA A 142 3.23 -2.61 -15.03
N GLN A 143 2.52 -1.50 -14.95
CA GLN A 143 1.59 -1.05 -15.98
C GLN A 143 2.30 -0.21 -17.05
N GLU A 144 3.14 0.74 -16.64
CA GLU A 144 3.80 1.66 -17.58
C GLU A 144 5.32 1.49 -17.61
N ARG A 145 5.96 1.40 -16.43
CA ARG A 145 7.42 1.37 -16.34
C ARG A 145 7.91 0.31 -15.36
N LEU A 146 8.84 -0.50 -15.84
CA LEU A 146 9.62 -1.42 -15.04
C LEU A 146 11.05 -0.89 -14.87
N ILE A 147 11.47 -0.73 -13.62
CA ILE A 147 12.83 -0.36 -13.25
C ILE A 147 13.55 -1.63 -12.77
N TRP A 148 14.52 -2.09 -13.55
CA TRP A 148 15.31 -3.28 -13.22
C TRP A 148 16.52 -2.88 -12.36
N VAL A 149 16.45 -3.15 -11.07
CA VAL A 149 17.46 -2.75 -10.09
C VAL A 149 18.53 -3.84 -9.99
N VAL A 150 19.72 -3.56 -10.52
CA VAL A 150 20.85 -4.51 -10.52
C VAL A 150 21.76 -4.41 -9.28
N ARG A 151 21.68 -3.30 -8.53
CA ARG A 151 22.43 -3.08 -7.29
C ARG A 151 21.44 -2.87 -6.16
N ASN A 152 21.45 -3.75 -5.15
CA ASN A 152 20.57 -3.65 -3.98
C ASN A 152 20.87 -2.38 -3.18
N ARG A 153 20.15 -1.31 -3.52
CA ARG A 153 20.24 -0.02 -2.85
C ARG A 153 18.82 0.52 -2.69
N LEU A 154 18.40 0.64 -1.45
CA LEU A 154 17.22 1.42 -1.08
C LEU A 154 17.72 2.66 -0.35
N SER A 155 17.33 3.84 -0.82
CA SER A 155 17.66 5.08 -0.13
C SER A 155 16.93 5.15 1.20
N LYS A 156 17.64 5.52 2.25
CA LYS A 156 17.01 5.89 3.53
C LYS A 156 16.48 7.32 3.43
N PRO A 157 15.40 7.65 4.16
CA PRO A 157 14.95 9.03 4.24
C PRO A 157 16.07 9.91 4.82
N SER A 158 16.24 11.10 4.25
CA SER A 158 17.27 12.07 4.67
C SER A 158 16.89 12.86 5.93
N GLY A 159 15.63 12.78 6.34
CA GLY A 159 15.11 13.38 7.56
C GLY A 159 13.95 12.56 8.14
N PRO A 160 13.38 13.00 9.27
CA PRO A 160 12.21 12.35 9.86
C PRO A 160 11.03 12.30 8.89
N LEU A 161 10.23 11.23 8.99
CA LEU A 161 8.97 11.15 8.28
C LEU A 161 8.02 12.25 8.78
N ARG A 162 7.39 12.96 7.85
CA ARG A 162 6.40 14.02 8.12
C ARG A 162 5.12 13.71 7.34
N VAL A 163 4.01 14.31 7.77
CA VAL A 163 2.68 14.12 7.18
C VAL A 163 1.97 15.46 6.93
N ASP A 164 2.71 16.56 7.00
CA ASP A 164 2.14 17.92 6.98
C ASP A 164 1.52 18.26 5.61
N ASP A 165 2.12 17.75 4.54
CA ASP A 165 1.69 17.82 3.14
C ASP A 165 0.52 16.88 2.80
N LEU A 166 0.32 15.84 3.60
CA LEU A 166 -0.73 14.83 3.38
C LEU A 166 -2.07 15.19 4.00
N ARG A 167 -2.12 16.22 4.87
CA ARG A 167 -3.38 16.68 5.47
C ARG A 167 -4.24 17.30 4.39
N ALA A 168 -5.52 16.90 4.36
CA ALA A 168 -6.48 17.53 3.45
C ALA A 168 -6.48 19.05 3.70
N ALA A 169 -6.03 19.82 2.71
CA ALA A 169 -6.25 21.25 2.73
C ALA A 169 -7.76 21.48 2.78
N PRO A 170 -8.27 22.38 3.63
CA PRO A 170 -9.68 22.75 3.56
C PRO A 170 -9.98 23.19 2.13
N ALA A 171 -11.07 22.67 1.55
CA ALA A 171 -11.50 23.06 0.23
C ALA A 171 -11.54 24.60 0.16
N ALA A 172 -10.89 25.18 -0.84
CA ALA A 172 -10.95 26.61 -1.05
C ALA A 172 -12.43 27.02 -1.13
N ALA A 173 -12.81 28.06 -0.38
CA ALA A 173 -14.16 28.56 -0.41
C ALA A 173 -14.46 29.06 -1.82
N LEU A 174 -15.25 28.30 -2.59
CA LEU A 174 -15.74 28.73 -3.88
C LEU A 174 -16.88 29.72 -3.63
N THR A 175 -16.61 31.00 -3.85
CA THR A 175 -17.64 32.05 -3.86
C THR A 175 -18.14 32.23 -5.28
N LEU A 176 -19.45 32.03 -5.48
CA LEU A 176 -20.10 32.35 -6.75
C LEU A 176 -20.27 33.87 -6.82
N GLU A 177 -19.55 34.53 -7.73
CA GLU A 177 -19.81 35.93 -8.07
C GLU A 177 -21.01 35.98 -9.00
N ALA A 178 -21.93 36.93 -8.76
CA ALA A 178 -23.07 37.13 -9.65
C ALA A 178 -22.56 37.57 -11.02
N THR A 179 -22.92 36.83 -12.07
CA THR A 179 -22.77 37.29 -13.45
C THR A 179 -23.71 38.48 -13.65
N GLU A 180 -23.14 39.65 -13.99
CA GLU A 180 -23.94 40.79 -14.43
C GLU A 180 -24.65 40.42 -15.73
N ASP A 181 -25.93 40.09 -15.63
CA ASP A 181 -26.81 40.02 -16.78
C ASP A 181 -26.96 41.44 -17.33
N GLY A 182 -26.16 41.73 -18.37
CA GLY A 182 -26.25 42.95 -19.14
C GLY A 182 -27.64 43.08 -19.74
N ALA A 183 -28.51 43.84 -19.07
CA ALA A 183 -29.79 44.27 -19.59
C ALA A 183 -29.55 45.16 -20.82
N ALA A 184 -29.97 44.67 -21.98
CA ALA A 184 -30.15 45.45 -23.21
C ALA A 184 -31.58 45.97 -23.30
#